data_AF-A0A1W9STI1-F1
#
_entry.id   AF-A0A1W9STI1-F1
#
_cell.length_a   1.000
_cell.length_b   1.000
_cell.length_c   1.000
_cell.angle_alpha   90.00
_cell.angle_beta   90.00
_cell.angle_gamma   90.00
#
_symmetry.space_group_name_H-M   'P 1'
#
loop_
_entity.id
_entity.type
_entity.pdbx_description
1 polymer ?
#
loop_
_entity_poly.entity_id
_entity_poly.type
_entity_poly.pdbx_seq_one_letter_code
_entity_poly.pdbx_strand_id
1 'polypeptide(L)'
;MKKIIFFLFIFCFTTKFIKSQIIFHAEKEEIFEGDSVKLMWDLSHIKNVKKVSIKKTKDSLSIKGELYVKPHKKKFYKLIVEVRNKFLFGTNEITKNVKIKVLKTEISEFKTKDANNTDESPTILQ
;
A
#
# COMPACT_ATOMS: atom_id res chain seq x y z
N MET A 1 -26.91 45.52 12.16
CA MET A 1 -25.65 44.75 12.35
C MET A 1 -25.94 43.25 12.32
N LYS A 2 -25.86 42.57 11.17
CA LYS A 2 -25.98 41.09 11.06
C LYS A 2 -25.29 40.61 9.77
N LYS A 3 -23.97 40.43 9.76
CA LYS A 3 -23.21 39.84 8.61
C LYS A 3 -21.95 39.06 9.03
N ILE A 4 -21.98 38.32 10.15
CA ILE A 4 -20.78 37.60 10.65
C ILE A 4 -20.95 36.06 10.67
N ILE A 5 -22.13 35.52 10.36
CA ILE A 5 -22.41 34.08 10.54
C ILE A 5 -22.19 33.21 9.27
N PHE A 6 -21.79 33.80 8.13
CA PHE A 6 -21.69 33.02 6.88
C PHE A 6 -20.30 32.42 6.59
N PHE A 7 -19.26 32.76 7.37
CA PHE A 7 -17.88 32.35 7.05
C PHE A 7 -17.47 30.98 7.61
N LEU A 8 -18.21 30.43 8.58
CA LEU A 8 -17.87 29.15 9.22
C LEU A 8 -18.35 27.92 8.42
N PHE A 9 -19.32 28.05 7.52
CA PHE A 9 -19.83 26.93 6.73
C PHE A 9 -18.97 26.60 5.49
N ILE A 10 -18.21 27.57 4.97
CA ILE A 10 -17.37 27.36 3.78
C ILE A 10 -16.10 26.57 4.13
N PHE A 11 -15.67 26.61 5.39
CA PHE A 11 -14.40 26.02 5.81
C PHE A 11 -14.44 24.48 5.90
N CYS A 12 -15.59 23.88 6.20
CA CYS A 12 -15.73 22.42 6.32
C CYS A 12 -15.83 21.65 4.99
N PHE A 13 -16.26 22.30 3.90
CA PHE A 13 -16.48 21.59 2.62
C PHE A 13 -15.20 21.34 1.82
N THR A 14 -14.15 22.15 2.02
CA THR A 14 -12.96 22.10 1.17
C THR A 14 -12.07 20.89 1.43
N THR A 15 -12.00 20.40 2.66
CA THR A 15 -11.12 19.25 3.01
C THR A 15 -11.68 17.91 2.54
N LYS A 16 -13.02 17.75 2.60
CA LYS A 16 -13.70 16.52 2.18
C LYS A 16 -13.62 16.29 0.66
N PHE A 17 -13.65 17.37 -0.12
CA PHE A 17 -13.57 17.33 -1.58
C PHE A 17 -12.18 16.97 -2.10
N ILE A 18 -11.11 17.40 -1.43
CA ILE A 18 -9.74 17.07 -1.88
C ILE A 18 -9.42 15.59 -1.61
N LYS A 19 -9.95 15.01 -0.52
CA LYS A 19 -9.72 13.60 -0.18
C LYS A 19 -10.28 12.62 -1.23
N SER A 20 -11.37 12.96 -1.92
CA SER A 20 -11.96 12.11 -2.96
C SER A 20 -11.17 12.14 -4.28
N GLN A 21 -10.31 13.14 -4.48
CA GLN A 21 -9.50 13.29 -5.70
C GLN A 21 -8.17 12.52 -5.66
N ILE A 22 -7.82 11.91 -4.52
CA ILE A 22 -6.64 11.06 -4.38
C ILE A 22 -6.96 9.66 -4.88
N ILE A 23 -6.34 9.28 -5.99
CA ILE A 23 -6.32 7.89 -6.45
C ILE A 23 -5.07 7.24 -5.84
N PHE A 24 -5.28 6.25 -4.98
CA PHE A 24 -4.23 5.41 -4.43
C PHE A 24 -4.76 4.00 -4.26
N HIS A 25 -4.19 3.07 -5.00
CA HIS A 25 -4.63 1.67 -5.06
C HIS A 25 -3.42 0.75 -5.26
N ALA A 26 -3.66 -0.55 -5.08
CA ALA A 26 -2.73 -1.58 -5.51
C ALA A 26 -3.30 -2.31 -6.71
N GLU A 27 -2.43 -2.84 -7.54
CA GLU A 27 -2.80 -3.71 -8.66
C GLU A 27 -3.58 -4.95 -8.17
N LYS A 28 -3.19 -5.50 -7.02
CA LYS A 28 -3.87 -6.61 -6.34
C LYS A 28 -3.94 -6.34 -4.85
N GLU A 29 -5.05 -6.67 -4.20
CA GLU A 29 -5.18 -6.56 -2.74
C GLU A 29 -4.79 -7.85 -2.02
N GLU A 30 -4.63 -8.95 -2.76
CA GLU A 30 -4.24 -10.27 -2.26
C GLU A 30 -3.11 -10.82 -3.14
N ILE A 31 -2.02 -11.24 -2.49
CA ILE A 31 -0.84 -11.83 -3.15
C ILE A 31 -0.36 -13.04 -2.36
N PHE A 32 0.41 -13.93 -2.98
CA PHE A 32 1.09 -15.00 -2.24
C PHE A 32 2.37 -14.50 -1.58
N GLU A 33 2.81 -15.18 -0.53
CA GLU A 33 4.08 -14.88 0.12
C GLU A 33 5.26 -14.98 -0.87
N GLY A 34 6.07 -13.93 -0.95
CA GLY A 34 7.19 -13.83 -1.91
C GLY A 34 6.86 -13.02 -3.16
N ASP A 35 5.58 -12.84 -3.48
CA ASP A 35 5.15 -12.03 -4.63
C ASP A 35 5.41 -10.53 -4.41
N SER A 36 5.60 -9.82 -5.52
CA SER A 36 5.54 -8.36 -5.56
C SER A 36 4.16 -7.87 -5.95
N VAL A 37 3.73 -6.76 -5.35
CA VAL A 37 2.56 -6.01 -5.76
C VAL A 37 2.95 -4.59 -6.17
N LYS A 38 2.30 -4.06 -7.20
CA LYS A 38 2.45 -2.68 -7.63
C LYS A 38 1.47 -1.78 -6.88
N LEU A 39 1.98 -0.74 -6.24
CA LEU A 39 1.20 0.38 -5.70
C LEU A 39 1.19 1.50 -6.73
N MET A 40 0.04 2.12 -6.95
CA MET A 40 -0.14 3.19 -7.93
C MET A 40 -0.87 4.37 -7.30
N TRP A 41 -0.42 5.58 -7.62
CA TRP A 41 -1.09 6.81 -7.21
C TRP A 41 -1.19 7.83 -8.34
N ASP A 42 -2.27 8.61 -8.31
CA ASP A 42 -2.48 9.75 -9.18
C ASP A 42 -3.11 10.90 -8.38
N LEU A 43 -2.38 12.02 -8.35
CA LEU A 43 -2.75 13.26 -7.67
C LEU A 43 -2.88 14.42 -8.64
N SER A 44 -2.93 14.17 -9.96
CA SER A 44 -2.92 15.20 -11.01
C SER A 44 -4.09 16.20 -10.90
N HIS A 45 -5.16 15.83 -10.21
CA HIS A 45 -6.32 16.70 -9.97
C HIS A 45 -6.15 17.63 -8.76
N ILE A 46 -5.10 17.45 -7.95
CA ILE A 46 -4.89 18.18 -6.71
C ILE A 46 -3.91 19.32 -6.96
N LYS A 47 -4.36 20.54 -6.69
CA LYS A 47 -3.53 21.74 -6.81
C LYS A 47 -2.72 21.97 -5.54
N ASN A 48 -1.56 22.61 -5.68
CA ASN A 48 -0.68 23.03 -4.57
C ASN A 48 -0.15 21.88 -3.70
N VAL A 49 0.08 20.70 -4.29
CA VAL A 49 0.77 19.60 -3.61
C VAL A 49 2.19 20.05 -3.27
N LYS A 50 2.53 20.01 -1.97
CA LYS A 50 3.85 20.34 -1.45
C LYS A 50 4.72 19.10 -1.30
N LYS A 51 4.13 18.01 -0.80
CA LYS A 51 4.85 16.76 -0.54
C LYS A 51 3.93 15.56 -0.76
N VAL A 52 4.51 14.48 -1.28
CA VAL A 52 3.87 13.17 -1.41
C VAL A 52 4.82 12.13 -0.82
N SER A 53 4.30 11.24 0.02
CA SER A 53 5.07 10.13 0.56
C SER A 53 4.21 8.92 0.89
N ILE A 54 4.82 7.73 0.91
CA ILE A 54 4.21 6.52 1.46
C ILE A 54 4.92 6.21 2.78
N LYS A 55 4.15 6.27 3.87
CA LYS A 55 4.67 6.15 5.25
C LYS A 55 5.58 4.92 5.40
N LYS A 56 6.80 5.13 5.93
CA LYS A 56 7.82 4.10 6.18
C LYS A 56 8.21 3.29 4.93
N THR A 57 7.97 3.83 3.73
CA THR A 57 8.28 3.14 2.48
C THR A 57 9.11 4.03 1.56
N LYS A 58 8.61 5.23 1.23
CA LYS A 58 9.32 6.17 0.35
C LYS A 58 8.83 7.59 0.58
N ASP A 59 9.76 8.54 0.63
CA ASP A 59 9.48 9.97 0.72
C ASP A 59 9.70 10.68 -0.63
N SER A 60 9.20 11.91 -0.73
CA SER A 60 9.41 12.82 -1.87
C SER A 60 9.03 12.19 -3.23
N LEU A 61 7.83 11.62 -3.28
CA LEU A 61 7.26 11.02 -4.48
C LEU A 61 6.76 12.09 -5.46
N SER A 62 6.71 11.72 -6.74
CA SER A 62 6.03 12.49 -7.77
C SER A 62 4.52 12.52 -7.56
N ILE A 63 3.84 13.48 -8.18
CA ILE A 63 2.37 13.65 -8.15
C ILE A 63 1.65 12.41 -8.69
N LYS A 64 2.27 11.70 -9.64
CA LYS A 64 1.81 10.44 -10.21
C LYS A 64 2.95 9.45 -10.24
N GLY A 65 2.69 8.20 -9.95
CA GLY A 65 3.73 7.19 -9.99
C GLY A 65 3.27 5.79 -9.60
N GLU A 66 4.23 4.88 -9.69
CA GLU A 66 4.10 3.50 -9.26
C GLU A 66 5.28 3.08 -8.38
N LEU A 67 5.05 2.10 -7.51
CA LEU A 67 6.07 1.52 -6.64
C LEU A 67 5.79 0.02 -6.45
N TYR A 68 6.76 -0.81 -6.79
CA TYR A 68 6.72 -2.24 -6.48
C TYR A 68 7.14 -2.48 -5.04
N VAL A 69 6.37 -3.31 -4.33
CA VAL A 69 6.64 -3.69 -2.94
C VAL A 69 6.45 -5.20 -2.77
N LYS A 70 7.24 -5.82 -1.89
CA LYS A 70 7.15 -7.25 -1.54
C LYS A 70 6.82 -7.42 -0.05
N PRO A 71 5.54 -7.34 0.36
CA PRO A 71 5.17 -7.55 1.75
C PRO A 71 5.21 -9.05 2.11
N HIS A 72 5.91 -9.41 3.18
CA HIS A 72 5.94 -10.78 3.72
C HIS A 72 4.74 -11.12 4.61
N LYS A 73 4.00 -10.10 5.05
CA LYS A 73 2.80 -10.24 5.87
C LYS A 73 1.80 -9.17 5.50
N LYS A 74 0.55 -9.36 5.92
CA LYS A 74 -0.52 -8.36 5.80
C LYS A 74 -0.01 -6.97 6.17
N LYS A 75 -0.10 -6.02 5.23
CA LYS A 75 0.48 -4.68 5.39
C LYS A 75 -0.48 -3.61 4.91
N PHE A 76 -0.44 -2.47 5.59
CA PHE A 76 -1.19 -1.27 5.24
C PHE A 76 -0.22 -0.22 4.74
N TYR A 77 -0.43 0.25 3.52
CA TYR A 77 0.31 1.36 2.94
C TYR A 77 -0.53 2.63 3.10
N LYS A 78 0.09 3.67 3.65
CA LYS A 78 -0.53 4.98 3.87
C LYS A 78 0.16 6.01 2.98
N LEU A 79 -0.53 6.48 1.94
CA LEU A 79 -0.12 7.64 1.17
C LEU A 79 -0.44 8.90 1.98
N ILE A 80 0.55 9.76 2.15
CA ILE A 80 0.48 11.04 2.83
C ILE A 80 0.73 12.11 1.79
N VAL A 81 -0.19 13.06 1.68
CA VAL A 81 -0.12 14.19 0.76
C VAL A 81 -0.25 15.47 1.57
N GLU A 82 0.78 16.30 1.55
CA GLU A 82 0.75 17.63 2.11
C GLU A 82 0.35 18.62 1.02
N VAL A 83 -0.75 19.34 1.23
CA VAL A 83 -1.26 20.36 0.31
C VAL A 83 -1.10 21.72 0.97
N ARG A 84 -0.52 22.69 0.27
CA ARG A 84 -0.43 24.07 0.76
C ARG A 84 -1.81 24.71 0.72
N ASN A 85 -2.30 25.18 1.86
CA ASN A 85 -3.50 25.98 1.91
C ASN A 85 -3.17 27.39 1.38
N LYS A 86 -3.93 27.87 0.40
CA LYS A 86 -3.71 29.19 -0.20
C LYS A 86 -4.22 30.33 0.70
N PHE A 87 -5.17 30.04 1.57
CA PHE A 87 -5.88 31.04 2.38
C PHE A 87 -5.31 31.21 3.78
N LEU A 88 -4.77 30.14 4.36
CA LEU A 88 -4.06 30.15 5.63
C LEU A 88 -2.64 29.72 5.32
N PHE A 89 -1.63 30.43 5.82
CA PHE A 89 -0.20 30.13 5.64
C PHE A 89 0.20 28.81 6.33
N GLY A 90 -0.42 27.70 5.94
CA GLY A 90 -0.30 26.38 6.54
C GLY A 90 -0.47 25.27 5.51
N THR A 91 -0.27 24.04 5.97
CA THR A 91 -0.38 22.83 5.16
C THR A 91 -1.47 21.93 5.70
N ASN A 92 -2.27 21.36 4.80
CA ASN A 92 -3.23 20.32 5.13
C ASN A 92 -2.62 18.97 4.78
N GLU A 93 -2.64 18.03 5.73
CA GLU A 93 -2.28 16.64 5.46
C GLU A 93 -3.54 15.85 5.05
N ILE A 94 -3.45 15.14 3.93
CA ILE A 94 -4.50 14.26 3.43
C ILE A 94 -3.91 12.87 3.28
N THR A 95 -4.68 11.86 3.69
CA THR A 95 -4.17 10.49 3.76
C THR A 95 -5.13 9.50 3.12
N LYS A 96 -4.56 8.52 2.42
CA LYS A 96 -5.28 7.41 1.78
C LYS A 96 -4.56 6.10 2.10
N ASN A 97 -5.33 5.05 2.37
CA ASN A 97 -4.78 3.76 2.79
C ASN A 97 -5.11 2.69 1.76
N VAL A 98 -4.17 1.78 1.56
CA VAL A 98 -4.33 0.56 0.77
C VAL A 98 -3.90 -0.62 1.65
N LYS A 99 -4.66 -1.70 1.62
CA LYS A 99 -4.43 -2.89 2.42
C LYS A 99 -4.06 -4.04 1.49
N ILE A 100 -2.94 -4.69 1.77
CA ILE A 100 -2.50 -5.90 1.07
C ILE A 100 -2.59 -7.09 2.03
N LYS A 101 -3.29 -8.13 1.64
CA LYS A 101 -3.29 -9.44 2.30
C LYS A 101 -2.24 -10.32 1.63
N VAL A 102 -1.51 -11.08 2.44
CA VAL A 102 -0.52 -12.04 1.97
C VAL A 102 -1.04 -13.42 2.32
N LEU A 103 -1.24 -14.24 1.30
CA LEU A 103 -1.68 -15.63 1.39
C LEU A 103 -0.44 -16.50 1.54
N LYS A 104 -0.53 -17.49 2.43
CA LYS A 104 0.50 -18.51 2.56
C LYS A 104 0.12 -19.71 1.70
N THR A 105 1.07 -20.23 0.96
CA THR A 105 0.90 -21.52 0.29
C THR A 105 1.11 -22.60 1.33
N GLU A 106 0.03 -23.31 1.69
CA GLU A 106 0.15 -24.53 2.47
C GLU A 106 0.70 -25.63 1.55
N ILE A 107 1.97 -25.99 1.76
CA ILE A 107 2.54 -27.15 1.08
C ILE A 107 1.99 -28.35 1.82
N SER A 108 1.09 -29.10 1.17
CA SER A 108 0.68 -30.40 1.69
C SER A 108 1.90 -31.29 1.72
N GLU A 109 2.27 -31.79 2.91
CA GLU A 109 3.36 -32.75 3.08
C GLU A 109 3.17 -33.92 2.12
N PHE A 110 4.10 -34.04 1.17
CA PHE A 110 4.18 -35.19 0.30
C PHE A 110 4.56 -36.39 1.18
N LYS A 111 3.59 -37.25 1.49
CA LYS A 111 3.89 -38.55 2.10
C LYS A 111 4.70 -39.36 1.09
N THR A 112 6.02 -39.38 1.25
CA THR A 112 6.86 -40.39 0.61
C THR A 112 6.42 -41.74 1.14
N LYS A 113 5.86 -42.60 0.28
CA LYS A 113 5.74 -44.02 0.59
C LYS A 113 7.15 -44.52 0.85
N ASP A 114 7.39 -45.02 2.06
CA ASP A 114 8.62 -45.68 2.43
C ASP A 114 8.96 -46.74 1.38
N ALA A 115 10.06 -46.52 0.66
CA ALA A 115 10.67 -47.52 -0.20
C ALA A 115 11.39 -48.51 0.73
N ASN A 116 10.65 -49.49 1.22
CA ASN A 116 11.23 -50.76 1.66
C ASN A 116 11.84 -51.43 0.43
N ASN A 117 13.12 -51.17 0.16
CA ASN A 117 13.94 -52.06 -0.65
C ASN A 117 15.02 -52.66 0.25
N THR A 118 14.68 -53.89 0.66
CA THR A 118 15.53 -55.04 0.96
C THR A 118 17.03 -54.83 0.84
N ASP A 119 17.64 -55.00 2.00
CA ASP A 119 19.03 -55.34 2.25
C ASP A 119 19.48 -56.53 1.39
N GLU A 120 20.23 -56.26 0.32
CA GLU A 120 21.09 -57.26 -0.31
C GLU A 120 22.54 -56.90 -0.02
N SER A 121 23.03 -57.44 1.08
CA SER A 121 24.44 -57.46 1.45
C SER A 121 25.27 -58.18 0.37
N PRO A 122 26.32 -57.56 -0.20
CA PRO A 122 27.16 -58.22 -1.18
C PRO A 122 28.02 -59.29 -0.50
N THR A 123 27.77 -60.56 -0.85
CA THR A 123 28.66 -61.68 -0.50
C THR A 123 29.95 -61.56 -1.30
N ILE A 124 31.06 -61.30 -0.61
CA ILE A 124 32.41 -61.32 -1.18
C ILE A 124 32.83 -62.78 -1.34
N LEU A 125 33.07 -63.22 -2.58
CA LEU A 125 33.70 -64.51 -2.88
C LEU A 125 35.20 -64.44 -2.58
N GLN A 126 35.69 -65.40 -1.80
CA GLN A 126 37.10 -65.64 -1.46
C GLN A 126 37.90 -66.17 -2.64
#